data_AF-G1UXN5-F1
#
_entry.id   AF-G1UXN5-F1
#
_cell.length_a   1.000
_cell.length_b   1.000
_cell.length_c   1.000
_cell.angle_alpha   90.00
_cell.angle_beta   90.00
_cell.angle_gamma   90.00
#
_symmetry.space_group_name_H-M   'P 1'
#
loop_
_entity.id
_entity.type
_entity.pdbx_description
1 polymer ?
#
loop_
_entity_poly.entity_id
_entity_poly.type
_entity_poly.pdbx_seq_one_letter_code
_entity_poly.pdbx_strand_id
1 'polypeptide(L)'
;MSLLDDFTAVDFSELTPSGIEEMVITAYEEASGQTVYPGDPVRLFLQSNAYIISLLAAFINETGNQQYLAHARGPHQDLIGALVDTARLPASPSRTVLRFSTAETLGWPVLIPQ
;
A
#
# COMPACT_ATOMS: atom_id res chain seq x y z
N MET A 1 5.95 21.41 -14.13
CA MET A 1 5.74 20.26 -13.23
C MET A 1 4.57 19.51 -13.83
N SER A 2 4.81 18.31 -14.36
CA SER A 2 3.75 17.52 -14.99
C SER A 2 2.76 17.13 -13.89
N LEU A 3 1.46 17.07 -14.21
CA LEU A 3 0.42 16.58 -13.29
C LEU A 3 0.65 15.12 -12.82
N LEU A 4 1.67 14.45 -13.35
CA LEU A 4 2.01 13.05 -13.11
C LEU A 4 3.29 12.86 -12.28
N ASP A 5 3.90 13.92 -11.73
CA ASP A 5 5.19 13.81 -11.04
C ASP A 5 5.06 13.60 -9.52
N ASP A 6 3.87 13.80 -8.95
CA ASP A 6 3.61 13.66 -7.51
C ASP A 6 2.57 12.56 -7.26
N PHE A 7 3.06 11.44 -6.72
CA PHE A 7 2.25 10.32 -6.26
C PHE A 7 2.44 10.12 -4.75
N THR A 8 2.42 11.21 -3.98
CA THR A 8 2.40 11.10 -2.52
C THR A 8 1.08 10.50 -2.04
N ALA A 9 1.17 9.60 -1.04
CA ALA A 9 -0.01 8.96 -0.46
C ALA A 9 -0.89 10.01 0.21
N VAL A 10 -2.20 9.90 0.00
CA VAL A 10 -3.18 10.79 0.61
C VAL A 10 -3.56 10.22 1.98
N ASP A 11 -3.60 11.09 2.99
CA ASP A 11 -4.23 10.77 4.27
C ASP A 11 -5.74 11.03 4.14
N PHE A 12 -6.52 9.96 4.10
CA PHE A 12 -7.98 10.04 3.95
C PHE A 12 -8.70 10.24 5.29
N SER A 13 -8.04 9.86 6.39
CA SER A 13 -8.59 9.96 7.72
C SER A 13 -8.35 11.35 8.32
N GLU A 14 -7.19 11.96 8.04
CA GLU A 14 -6.67 13.17 8.68
C GLU A 14 -6.64 13.10 10.22
N LEU A 15 -6.74 11.88 10.78
CA LEU A 15 -6.88 11.63 12.20
C LEU A 15 -5.58 11.07 12.78
N THR A 16 -5.03 11.77 13.77
CA THR A 16 -3.89 11.28 14.54
C THR A 16 -4.36 10.51 15.77
N PRO A 17 -3.58 9.52 16.28
CA PRO A 17 -3.97 8.80 17.49
C PRO A 17 -4.25 9.70 18.70
N SER A 18 -3.47 10.77 18.87
CA SER A 18 -3.71 11.78 19.92
C SER A 18 -5.00 12.57 19.68
N GLY A 19 -5.28 12.95 18.44
CA GLY A 19 -6.54 13.63 18.08
C GLY A 19 -7.76 12.74 18.29
N ILE A 20 -7.64 11.43 18.04
CA ILE A 20 -8.69 10.45 18.33
C ILE A 20 -8.88 10.28 19.84
N GLU A 21 -7.80 10.23 20.63
CA GLU A 21 -7.91 10.17 22.10
C GLU A 21 -8.64 11.40 22.65
N GLU A 22 -8.26 12.59 22.21
CA GLU A 22 -8.92 13.84 22.60
C GLU A 22 -10.40 13.85 22.17
N MET A 23 -10.71 13.39 20.96
CA MET A 23 -12.09 13.29 20.46
C MET A 23 -12.95 12.35 21.31
N VAL A 24 -12.44 11.16 21.64
CA VAL A 24 -13.16 10.16 22.43
C VAL A 24 -13.38 10.64 23.86
N ILE A 25 -12.39 11.28 24.47
CA ILE A 25 -12.51 11.84 25.82
C ILE A 25 -13.53 12.99 25.81
N THR A 26 -13.39 13.94 24.88
CA THR A 26 -14.30 15.10 24.78
C THR A 26 -15.76 14.64 24.59
N ALA A 27 -15.99 13.68 23.68
CA ALA A 27 -17.32 13.15 23.43
C ALA A 27 -17.92 12.47 24.68
N TYR A 28 -17.11 11.79 25.48
CA TYR A 28 -17.56 11.21 26.74
C TYR A 28 -17.88 12.28 27.80
N GLU A 29 -17.04 13.30 27.95
CA GLU A 29 -17.26 14.39 28.90
C GLU A 29 -18.54 15.18 28.57
N GLU A 30 -18.78 15.45 27.28
CA GLU A 30 -20.01 16.09 26.81
C GLU A 30 -21.26 15.25 27.07
N ALA A 31 -21.18 13.94 26.85
CA ALA A 31 -22.33 13.04 27.04
C ALA A 31 -22.63 12.73 28.52
N SER A 32 -21.59 12.61 29.34
CA SER A 32 -21.72 12.25 30.76
C SER A 32 -21.86 13.46 31.69
N GLY A 33 -21.43 14.65 31.25
CA GLY A 33 -21.32 15.85 32.07
C GLY A 33 -20.24 15.77 33.15
N GLN A 34 -19.34 14.78 33.07
CA GLN A 34 -18.26 14.56 34.03
C GLN A 34 -16.90 14.78 33.37
N THR A 35 -15.99 15.41 34.11
CA THR A 35 -14.59 15.56 33.67
C THR A 35 -13.80 14.30 33.99
N VAL A 36 -13.09 13.76 33.00
CA VAL A 36 -12.30 12.54 33.12
C VAL A 36 -10.87 12.88 33.52
N TYR A 37 -10.49 12.51 34.75
CA TYR A 37 -9.14 12.77 35.25
C TYR A 37 -8.14 11.68 34.84
N PRO A 38 -6.82 11.97 34.80
CA PRO A 38 -5.79 10.99 34.43
C PRO A 38 -5.77 9.71 35.26
N GLY A 39 -6.22 9.76 36.52
CA GLY A 39 -6.28 8.59 37.41
C GLY A 39 -7.59 7.81 37.37
N ASP A 40 -8.55 8.20 36.53
CA ASP A 40 -9.86 7.56 36.47
C ASP A 40 -9.80 6.22 35.70
N PRO A 41 -10.33 5.10 36.26
CA PRO A 41 -10.42 3.85 35.51
C PRO A 41 -11.20 3.96 34.19
N VAL A 42 -12.17 4.87 34.10
CA VAL A 42 -12.93 5.15 32.85
C VAL A 42 -11.99 5.66 31.75
N ARG A 43 -10.95 6.41 32.10
CA ARG A 43 -9.97 6.91 31.12
C ARG A 43 -9.26 5.78 30.41
N LEU A 44 -8.86 4.73 31.13
CA LEU A 44 -8.21 3.56 30.53
C LEU A 44 -9.14 2.86 29.52
N PHE A 45 -10.44 2.81 29.82
CA PHE A 45 -11.44 2.30 28.89
C PHE A 45 -11.59 3.19 27.65
N LEU A 46 -11.66 4.50 27.80
CA LEU A 46 -11.72 5.43 26.66
C LEU A 46 -10.47 5.35 25.79
N GLN A 47 -9.28 5.19 26.38
CA GLN A 47 -8.03 5.01 25.65
C GLN A 47 -7.99 3.71 24.85
N SER A 48 -8.53 2.61 25.38
CA SER A 48 -8.62 1.36 24.61
C SER A 48 -9.56 1.50 23.40
N ASN A 49 -10.66 2.26 23.54
CA ASN A 49 -11.54 2.61 22.43
C ASN A 49 -10.83 3.49 21.39
N ALA A 50 -10.13 4.54 21.84
CA ALA A 50 -9.35 5.41 20.96
C ALA A 50 -8.28 4.64 20.17
N TYR A 51 -7.64 3.64 20.78
CA TYR A 51 -6.72 2.74 20.08
C TYR A 51 -7.40 1.95 18.97
N ILE A 52 -8.56 1.34 19.24
CA ILE A 52 -9.32 0.60 18.22
C ILE A 52 -9.73 1.52 17.07
N ILE A 53 -10.21 2.73 17.38
CA ILE A 53 -10.58 3.72 16.37
C ILE A 53 -9.36 4.14 15.54
N SER A 54 -8.19 4.30 16.17
CA SER A 54 -6.94 4.60 15.46
C SER A 54 -6.55 3.50 14.48
N LEU A 55 -6.74 2.23 14.86
CA LEU A 55 -6.51 1.10 13.96
C LEU A 55 -7.48 1.10 12.77
N LEU A 56 -8.75 1.44 13.00
CA LEU A 56 -9.75 1.58 11.94
C LEU A 56 -9.43 2.74 10.99
N ALA A 57 -9.00 3.89 11.53
CA ALA A 57 -8.56 5.03 10.71
C ALA A 57 -7.35 4.67 9.84
N ALA A 58 -6.36 3.97 10.39
CA ALA A 58 -5.23 3.45 9.63
C ALA A 58 -5.66 2.46 8.54
N PHE A 59 -6.62 1.57 8.84
CA PHE A 59 -7.16 0.63 7.86
C PHE A 59 -7.92 1.33 6.72
N ILE A 60 -8.68 2.38 7.03
CA ILE A 60 -9.35 3.21 6.02
C ILE A 60 -8.32 3.88 5.12
N ASN A 61 -7.26 4.45 5.69
CA ASN A 61 -6.17 5.07 4.93
C ASN A 61 -5.48 4.08 3.99
N GLU A 62 -5.15 2.88 4.47
CA GLU A 62 -4.55 1.86 3.62
C GLU A 62 -5.53 1.45 2.51
N THR A 63 -6.80 1.19 2.84
CA THR A 63 -7.82 0.79 1.87
C THR A 63 -8.05 1.86 0.81
N GLY A 64 -8.09 3.14 1.20
CA GLY A 64 -8.20 4.27 0.27
C GLY A 64 -7.01 4.35 -0.66
N ASN A 65 -5.79 4.25 -0.14
CA ASN A 65 -4.57 4.26 -0.96
C ASN A 65 -4.49 3.05 -1.90
N GLN A 66 -4.96 1.86 -1.49
CA GLN A 66 -5.00 0.66 -2.34
C GLN A 66 -5.89 0.81 -3.59
N GLN A 67 -6.77 1.82 -3.66
CA GLN A 67 -7.58 2.11 -4.85
C GLN A 67 -6.79 2.85 -5.95
N TYR A 68 -5.63 3.40 -5.63
CA TYR A 68 -4.81 4.17 -6.56
C TYR A 68 -3.63 3.33 -7.05
N LEU A 69 -3.41 3.30 -8.37
CA LEU A 69 -2.40 2.44 -9.00
C LEU A 69 -0.98 2.65 -8.44
N ALA A 70 -0.63 3.89 -8.06
CA ALA A 70 0.68 4.23 -7.51
C ALA A 70 0.95 3.60 -6.13
N HIS A 71 -0.09 3.30 -5.37
CA HIS A 71 0.00 2.79 -4.00
C HIS A 71 -0.55 1.36 -3.85
N ALA A 72 -1.33 0.89 -4.82
CA ALA A 72 -1.90 -0.44 -4.84
C ALA A 72 -0.82 -1.54 -4.84
N ARG A 73 -1.08 -2.61 -4.08
CA ARG A 73 -0.19 -3.77 -3.92
C ARG A 73 -0.95 -5.07 -4.13
N GLY A 74 -0.23 -6.09 -4.57
CA GLY A 74 -0.78 -7.44 -4.73
C GLY A 74 -1.99 -7.46 -5.68
N PRO A 75 -3.10 -8.15 -5.32
CA PRO A 75 -4.26 -8.32 -6.19
C PRO A 75 -4.94 -7.02 -6.60
N HIS A 76 -4.92 -5.98 -5.75
CA HIS A 76 -5.53 -4.69 -6.07
C HIS A 76 -4.86 -4.04 -7.27
N GLN A 77 -3.54 -4.14 -7.39
CA GLN A 77 -2.79 -3.61 -8.51
C GLN A 77 -3.19 -4.30 -9.83
N ASP A 78 -3.39 -5.61 -9.80
CA ASP A 78 -3.78 -6.40 -10.98
C ASP A 78 -5.21 -6.08 -11.42
N LEU A 79 -6.12 -5.90 -10.46
CA LEU A 79 -7.50 -5.48 -10.72
C LEU A 79 -7.56 -4.09 -11.34
N ILE A 80 -6.77 -3.13 -10.84
CA ILE A 80 -6.70 -1.78 -11.43
C ILE A 80 -6.10 -1.85 -12.83
N GLY A 81 -5.05 -2.64 -13.05
CA GLY A 81 -4.49 -2.89 -14.38
C GLY A 81 -5.52 -3.47 -15.36
N ALA A 82 -6.33 -4.42 -14.91
CA ALA A 82 -7.40 -5.01 -15.72
C ALA A 82 -8.47 -3.99 -16.15
N LEU A 83 -8.77 -2.97 -15.32
CA LEU A 83 -9.71 -1.90 -15.69
C LEU A 83 -9.21 -1.04 -16.85
N VAL A 84 -7.89 -0.95 -17.03
CA VAL A 84 -7.25 -0.22 -18.14
C VAL A 84 -6.68 -1.16 -19.21
N ASP A 85 -7.21 -2.38 -19.28
CA ASP A 85 -6.81 -3.44 -20.25
C ASP A 85 -5.30 -3.73 -20.24
N THR A 86 -4.66 -3.58 -19.08
CA THR A 86 -3.23 -3.81 -18.88
C THR A 86 -3.01 -4.95 -17.90
N ALA A 87 -2.73 -6.13 -18.43
CA ALA A 87 -2.43 -7.31 -17.62
C ALA A 87 -0.98 -7.31 -17.10
N ARG A 88 -0.76 -7.94 -15.94
CA ARG A 88 0.59 -8.20 -15.41
C ARG A 88 1.35 -9.12 -16.36
N LEU A 89 2.57 -8.73 -16.72
CA LEU A 89 3.45 -9.57 -17.53
C LEU A 89 3.83 -10.84 -16.76
N PRO A 90 3.66 -12.03 -17.37
CA PRO A 90 4.11 -13.27 -16.75
C PRO A 90 5.64 -13.34 -16.73
N ALA A 91 6.17 -14.21 -15.86
CA ALA A 91 7.59 -14.50 -15.88
C ALA A 91 7.99 -15.06 -17.26
N SER A 92 8.99 -14.43 -17.89
CA SER A 92 9.55 -14.87 -19.17
C SER A 92 11.00 -15.34 -18.99
N PRO A 93 11.45 -16.37 -19.70
CA PRO A 93 12.83 -16.81 -19.63
C PRO A 93 13.78 -15.72 -20.14
N SER A 94 14.95 -15.61 -19.50
CA SER A 94 16.01 -14.71 -19.96
C SER A 94 16.50 -15.14 -21.34
N ARG A 95 16.71 -14.16 -22.24
CA ARG A 95 17.27 -14.39 -23.57
C ARG A 95 18.57 -13.61 -23.70
N THR A 96 19.62 -14.27 -24.16
CA THR A 96 20.91 -13.65 -24.46
C THR A 96 21.41 -14.14 -25.81
N VAL A 97 22.18 -13.30 -26.48
CA VAL A 97 22.79 -13.63 -27.77
C VAL A 97 24.20 -14.13 -27.51
N LEU A 98 24.47 -15.39 -27.86
CA LEU A 98 25.80 -15.99 -27.76
C LEU A 98 26.44 -16.13 -29.14
N ARG A 99 27.74 -15.86 -29.20
CA ARG A 99 28.57 -16.12 -30.38
C ARG A 99 29.39 -17.37 -30.12
N PHE A 100 29.24 -18.35 -30.99
CA PHE A 100 30.03 -19.58 -30.99
C PHE A 100 31.10 -19.47 -32.07
N SER A 101 32.30 -19.98 -31.78
CA SER A 101 33.39 -20.10 -32.73
C SER A 101 33.94 -21.52 -32.70
N THR A 102 34.40 -22.01 -33.86
CA THR A 102 35.13 -23.28 -33.96
C THR A 102 36.62 -23.01 -33.80
N ALA A 103 37.36 -23.97 -33.25
CA ALA A 103 38.82 -23.82 -33.05
C ALA A 103 39.59 -23.79 -34.38
N GLU A 104 39.03 -24.42 -35.42
CA GLU A 104 39.64 -24.55 -36.75
C GLU A 104 38.60 -24.27 -37.84
N THR A 105 39.08 -23.94 -39.04
CA THR A 105 38.25 -23.72 -40.23
C THR A 105 37.77 -25.07 -40.78
N LEU A 106 36.44 -25.25 -40.81
CA LEU A 106 35.82 -26.44 -41.38
C LEU A 106 35.45 -26.21 -42.86
N GLY A 107 35.54 -27.27 -43.68
CA GLY A 107 35.23 -27.21 -45.12
C GLY A 107 33.74 -27.26 -45.47
N TRP A 108 32.86 -27.19 -44.46
CA TRP A 108 31.41 -27.28 -44.60
C TRP A 108 30.69 -26.36 -43.59
N PRO A 109 29.45 -25.95 -43.86
CA PRO A 109 28.67 -25.15 -42.91
C PRO A 109 28.30 -25.96 -41.66
N VAL A 110 28.56 -25.40 -40.48
CA VAL A 110 28.12 -25.97 -39.19
C VAL A 110 26.78 -25.37 -38.80
N LEU A 111 25.74 -26.20 -38.74
CA LEU A 111 24.41 -25.80 -38.31
C LEU A 111 24.30 -25.85 -36.79
N ILE A 112 23.81 -24.76 -36.18
CA ILE A 112 23.43 -24.74 -34.77
C ILE A 112 21.93 -25.07 -34.71
N PRO A 113 21.54 -26.26 -34.20
CA PRO A 113 20.13 -26.62 -34.07
C PRO A 113 19.42 -25.73 -33.06
N GLN A 114 18.09 -25.62 -33.21
CA GLN A 114 17.21 -24.90 -32.29
C GLN A 114 17.03 -25.65 -30.97
#